data_AF-A0AAE0F8A4-F1
#
_entry.id   AF-A0AAE0F8A4-F1
#
_cell.length_a   1.000
_cell.length_b   1.000
_cell.length_c   1.000
_cell.angle_alpha   90.00
_cell.angle_beta   90.00
_cell.angle_gamma   90.00
#
_symmetry.space_group_name_H-M   'P 1'
#
loop_
_entity.id
_entity.type
_entity.pdbx_description
1 polymer ?
#
loop_
_entity_poly.entity_id
_entity_poly.type
_entity_poly.pdbx_seq_one_letter_code
_entity_poly.pdbx_strand_id
1 'polypeptide(L)'
;SKNNEVDALAESVRQSQLPTDYVLFLLTYSALMVFDRVVYLYSFKAGKVVYYFVTLVAATTWVMLIFNHRQSNRFSVTLIYITKLASLVLSARQIRCGFPPRTRQHFLMQSKDVITHFAFIVYRLTPFLYELRVLLDFACTPSALDLFDWLKLEDIRASLYQVAFRNKTRRRVLGKPQPAHQKFVCGWLLFFLLALIIGIPALAFSKANPSIGANPITAVKVNLTLVTATGIFPLYAGGNRCDMQDLEWADLEQEDGCEDETSKNAKVQEACVSVESDVLWQPTPPAEREFNESLARHNSSLKLYWTWTRNNPDDNKVVVGDSPEYPLDHAQAMAIMLRRDVHLPELYYRFWQLKAEGSPRPY
;
A
#
# COMPACT_ATOMS: atom_id res chain seq x y z
N SER A 1 1.95 3.33 -29.50
CA SER A 1 0.85 3.17 -28.52
C SER A 1 0.81 1.76 -27.95
N LYS A 2 0.50 0.71 -28.74
CA LYS A 2 0.47 -0.69 -28.26
C LYS A 2 1.76 -1.22 -27.62
N ASN A 3 2.94 -0.82 -28.11
CA ASN A 3 4.21 -1.28 -27.51
C ASN A 3 4.40 -0.72 -26.09
N ASN A 4 4.02 0.54 -25.85
CA ASN A 4 4.11 1.17 -24.54
C ASN A 4 3.15 0.55 -23.51
N GLU A 5 1.99 0.04 -23.95
CA GLU A 5 1.06 -0.68 -23.06
C GLU A 5 1.60 -2.06 -22.66
N VAL A 6 2.26 -2.77 -23.59
CA VAL A 6 2.91 -4.05 -23.31
C VAL A 6 4.12 -3.85 -22.39
N ASP A 7 4.88 -2.77 -22.61
CA ASP A 7 6.01 -2.41 -21.76
C ASP A 7 5.56 -1.95 -20.37
N ALA A 8 4.46 -1.19 -20.26
CA ALA A 8 3.85 -0.82 -18.97
C ALA A 8 3.24 -2.03 -18.23
N LEU A 9 2.66 -2.99 -18.96
CA LEU A 9 2.23 -4.28 -18.40
C LEU A 9 3.43 -5.10 -17.92
N ALA A 10 4.53 -5.12 -18.68
CA ALA A 10 5.75 -5.81 -18.29
C ALA A 10 6.42 -5.15 -17.06
N GLU A 11 6.43 -3.82 -16.98
CA GLU A 11 6.93 -3.08 -15.81
C GLU A 11 6.07 -3.30 -14.57
N SER A 12 4.74 -3.28 -14.70
CA SER A 12 3.83 -3.60 -13.58
C SER A 12 3.92 -5.06 -13.13
N VAL A 13 4.17 -6.00 -14.05
CA VAL A 13 4.47 -7.41 -13.70
C VAL A 13 5.84 -7.53 -13.00
N ARG A 14 6.84 -6.74 -13.38
CA ARG A 14 8.13 -6.69 -12.67
C ARG A 14 8.03 -6.08 -11.28
N GLN A 15 7.16 -5.08 -11.10
CA GLN A 15 6.87 -4.46 -9.80
C GLN A 15 5.97 -5.34 -8.92
N SER A 16 5.28 -6.32 -9.51
CA SER A 16 4.44 -7.23 -8.74
C SER A 16 5.31 -8.07 -7.79
N GLN A 17 5.05 -7.93 -6.49
CA GLN A 17 5.74 -8.66 -5.41
C GLN A 17 5.49 -10.18 -5.43
N LEU A 18 4.80 -10.70 -6.44
CA LEU A 18 4.45 -12.11 -6.62
C LEU A 18 5.41 -12.74 -7.64
N PRO A 19 6.28 -13.68 -7.23
CA PRO A 19 7.23 -14.27 -8.17
C PRO A 19 6.50 -15.02 -9.28
N THR A 20 6.84 -14.71 -10.54
CA THR A 20 6.18 -15.23 -11.74
C THR A 20 6.10 -16.77 -11.77
N ASP A 21 7.12 -17.45 -11.23
CA ASP A 21 7.16 -18.91 -11.12
C ASP A 21 5.97 -19.49 -10.33
N TYR A 22 5.55 -18.81 -9.25
CA TYR A 22 4.44 -19.28 -8.43
C TYR A 22 3.11 -19.15 -9.17
N VAL A 23 2.93 -18.07 -9.94
CA VAL A 23 1.73 -17.86 -10.76
C VAL A 23 1.61 -18.94 -11.82
N LEU A 24 2.71 -19.24 -12.52
CA LEU A 24 2.74 -20.29 -13.54
C LEU A 24 2.46 -21.67 -12.93
N PHE A 25 3.04 -21.95 -11.76
CA PHE A 25 2.77 -23.18 -11.02
C PHE A 25 1.29 -23.32 -10.66
N LEU A 26 0.67 -22.28 -10.09
CA LEU A 26 -0.74 -22.28 -9.72
C LEU A 26 -1.66 -22.47 -10.92
N LEU A 27 -1.37 -21.80 -12.05
CA LEU A 27 -2.14 -21.93 -13.29
C LEU A 27 -2.02 -23.34 -13.89
N THR A 28 -0.81 -23.91 -13.87
CA THR A 28 -0.60 -25.28 -14.36
C THR A 28 -1.36 -26.29 -13.49
N TYR A 29 -1.31 -26.14 -12.16
CA TYR A 29 -2.03 -27.03 -11.26
C TYR A 29 -3.55 -26.90 -11.36
N SER A 30 -4.06 -25.68 -11.51
CA SER A 30 -5.50 -25.47 -11.71
C SER A 30 -5.98 -26.10 -13.02
N ALA A 31 -5.21 -25.96 -14.11
CA ALA A 31 -5.50 -26.61 -15.39
C ALA A 31 -5.49 -28.14 -15.27
N LEU A 32 -4.51 -28.72 -14.57
CA LEU A 32 -4.44 -30.16 -14.30
C LEU A 32 -5.65 -30.65 -13.48
N MET A 33 -6.11 -29.88 -12.49
CA MET A 33 -7.32 -30.22 -11.73
C MET A 33 -8.58 -30.23 -12.60
N VAL A 34 -8.74 -29.23 -13.47
CA VAL A 34 -9.86 -29.17 -14.42
C VAL A 34 -9.80 -30.35 -15.39
N PHE A 35 -8.62 -30.63 -15.97
CA PHE A 35 -8.45 -31.75 -16.90
C PHE A 35 -8.75 -33.11 -16.23
N ASP A 36 -8.28 -33.33 -15.00
CA ASP A 36 -8.58 -34.55 -14.25
C ASP A 36 -10.09 -34.76 -14.06
N ARG A 37 -10.80 -33.66 -13.77
CA ARG A 37 -12.26 -33.65 -13.63
C ARG A 37 -12.97 -33.94 -14.96
N VAL A 38 -12.48 -33.41 -16.08
CA VAL A 38 -13.01 -33.72 -17.43
C VAL A 38 -12.87 -35.21 -17.74
N VAL A 39 -11.68 -35.77 -17.51
CA VAL A 39 -11.42 -37.22 -17.72
C VAL A 39 -12.35 -38.07 -16.86
N TYR A 40 -12.60 -37.65 -15.61
CA TYR A 40 -13.55 -38.30 -14.72
C TYR A 40 -15.00 -38.26 -15.28
N LEU A 41 -15.47 -37.11 -15.77
CA LEU A 41 -16.84 -36.93 -16.28
C LEU A 41 -17.12 -37.75 -17.55
N TYR A 42 -16.14 -37.83 -18.45
CA TYR A 42 -16.23 -38.71 -19.63
C TYR A 42 -16.07 -40.20 -19.27
N SER A 43 -15.65 -40.53 -18.05
CA SER A 43 -15.40 -41.91 -17.60
C SER A 43 -14.42 -42.66 -18.50
N PHE A 44 -13.47 -41.94 -19.09
CA PHE A 44 -12.53 -42.48 -20.07
C PHE A 44 -11.35 -43.18 -19.37
N LYS A 45 -11.46 -44.50 -19.20
CA LYS A 45 -10.49 -45.33 -18.45
C LYS A 45 -9.07 -45.23 -19.02
N ALA A 46 -8.91 -45.38 -20.34
CA ALA A 46 -7.60 -45.33 -20.99
C ALA A 46 -6.93 -43.96 -20.83
N GLY A 47 -7.68 -42.86 -21.00
CA GLY A 47 -7.15 -41.51 -20.80
C GLY A 47 -6.73 -41.22 -19.36
N LYS A 48 -7.46 -41.76 -18.37
CA LYS A 48 -7.04 -41.64 -16.96
C LYS A 48 -5.70 -42.32 -16.69
N VAL A 49 -5.43 -43.47 -17.31
CA VAL A 49 -4.15 -44.17 -17.20
C VAL A 49 -3.02 -43.36 -17.83
N VAL A 50 -3.23 -42.83 -19.05
CA VAL A 50 -2.24 -41.97 -19.71
C VAL A 50 -1.96 -40.73 -18.88
N TYR A 51 -3.01 -40.06 -18.39
CA TYR A 51 -2.88 -38.89 -17.52
C TYR A 51 -2.12 -39.20 -16.22
N TYR A 52 -2.37 -40.36 -15.60
CA TYR A 52 -1.66 -40.80 -14.41
C TYR A 52 -0.14 -40.90 -14.66
N PHE A 53 0.28 -41.59 -15.74
CA PHE A 53 1.70 -41.72 -16.05
C PHE A 53 2.35 -40.39 -16.42
N VAL A 54 1.69 -39.56 -17.24
CA VAL A 54 2.19 -38.23 -17.61
C VAL A 54 2.38 -37.35 -16.38
N THR A 55 1.40 -37.31 -15.47
CA THR A 55 1.49 -36.49 -14.26
C THR A 55 2.48 -37.04 -13.23
N LEU A 56 2.70 -38.35 -13.18
CA LEU A 56 3.75 -38.98 -12.36
C LEU A 56 5.14 -38.56 -12.84
N VAL A 57 5.40 -38.69 -14.15
CA VAL A 57 6.68 -38.27 -14.75
C VAL A 57 6.89 -36.78 -14.56
N ALA A 58 5.89 -35.95 -14.87
CA ALA A 58 5.99 -34.50 -14.70
C ALA A 58 6.26 -34.08 -13.24
N ALA A 59 5.58 -34.69 -12.27
CA ALA A 59 5.79 -34.37 -10.86
C ALA A 59 7.18 -34.78 -10.36
N THR A 60 7.67 -35.96 -10.77
CA THR A 60 9.00 -36.44 -10.38
C THR A 60 10.11 -35.61 -11.01
N THR A 61 10.00 -35.27 -12.30
CA THR A 61 10.96 -34.38 -12.99
C THR A 61 10.98 -32.99 -12.38
N TRP A 62 9.81 -32.43 -12.06
CA TRP A 62 9.70 -31.08 -11.49
C TRP A 62 10.40 -30.98 -10.12
N VAL A 63 10.16 -31.97 -9.24
CA VAL A 63 10.83 -32.01 -7.93
C VAL A 63 12.34 -32.18 -8.08
N MET A 64 12.81 -33.06 -8.96
CA MET A 64 14.25 -33.26 -9.20
C MET A 64 14.93 -31.97 -9.68
N LEU A 65 14.30 -31.23 -10.60
CA LEU A 65 14.82 -29.95 -11.10
C LEU A 65 14.93 -28.90 -9.99
N ILE A 66 13.91 -28.79 -9.13
CA ILE A 66 13.89 -27.81 -8.05
C ILE A 66 14.90 -28.15 -6.95
N PHE A 67 15.02 -29.42 -6.58
CA PHE A 67 16.02 -29.86 -5.61
C PHE A 67 17.46 -29.61 -6.09
N ASN A 68 17.70 -29.71 -7.40
CA ASN A 68 19.02 -29.43 -7.98
C ASN A 68 19.31 -27.92 -8.07
N HIS A 69 18.31 -27.10 -8.41
CA HIS A 69 18.52 -25.68 -8.72
C HIS A 69 18.29 -24.72 -7.54
N ARG A 70 17.48 -25.09 -6.53
CA ARG A 70 17.11 -24.19 -5.40
C ARG A 70 17.26 -24.88 -4.04
N GLN A 71 18.15 -24.36 -3.19
CA GLN A 71 18.31 -24.84 -1.80
C GLN A 71 17.30 -24.25 -0.81
N SER A 72 16.70 -23.09 -1.09
CA SER A 72 16.10 -22.24 -0.04
C SER A 72 14.70 -22.60 0.48
N ASN A 73 14.02 -23.67 0.03
CA ASN A 73 12.65 -23.97 0.48
C ASN A 73 12.29 -25.47 0.45
N ARG A 74 13.19 -26.32 0.95
CA ARG A 74 13.04 -27.79 0.88
C ARG A 74 11.78 -28.31 1.58
N PHE A 75 11.37 -27.72 2.70
CA PHE A 75 10.20 -28.18 3.46
C PHE A 75 8.89 -28.02 2.67
N SER A 76 8.65 -26.82 2.11
CA SER A 76 7.43 -26.53 1.33
C SER A 76 7.34 -27.39 0.07
N VAL A 77 8.46 -27.60 -0.63
CA VAL A 77 8.52 -28.47 -1.82
C VAL A 77 8.24 -29.93 -1.44
N THR A 78 8.78 -30.39 -0.30
CA THR A 78 8.53 -31.73 0.21
C THR A 78 7.06 -31.93 0.54
N LEU A 79 6.41 -30.96 1.20
CA LEU A 79 4.98 -31.02 1.52
C LEU A 79 4.13 -31.12 0.25
N ILE A 80 4.40 -30.25 -0.74
CA ILE A 80 3.70 -30.26 -2.04
C ILE A 80 3.86 -31.62 -2.73
N TYR A 81 5.07 -32.18 -2.71
CA TYR A 81 5.33 -33.48 -3.32
C TYR A 81 4.60 -34.62 -2.59
N ILE A 82 4.60 -34.64 -1.25
CA ILE A 82 3.84 -35.62 -0.46
C ILE A 82 2.34 -35.53 -0.78
N THR A 83 1.78 -34.31 -0.85
CA THR A 83 0.38 -34.11 -1.24
C THR A 83 0.13 -34.63 -2.67
N LYS A 84 1.06 -34.39 -3.61
CA LYS A 84 0.94 -34.91 -4.98
C LYS A 84 1.02 -36.43 -5.03
N LEU A 85 1.91 -37.06 -4.27
CA LEU A 85 2.00 -38.52 -4.15
C LEU A 85 0.71 -39.12 -3.59
N ALA A 86 0.14 -38.52 -2.54
CA ALA A 86 -1.16 -38.94 -2.00
C ALA A 86 -2.25 -38.86 -3.09
N SER A 87 -2.27 -37.79 -3.88
CA SER A 87 -3.23 -37.67 -5.00
C SER A 87 -3.03 -38.75 -6.07
N LEU A 88 -1.78 -39.12 -6.37
CA LEU A 88 -1.45 -40.19 -7.33
C LEU A 88 -1.87 -41.56 -6.80
N VAL A 89 -1.63 -41.86 -5.52
CA VAL A 89 -2.10 -43.10 -4.88
C VAL A 89 -3.62 -43.22 -4.95
N LEU A 90 -4.35 -42.12 -4.69
CA LEU A 90 -5.80 -42.09 -4.82
C LEU A 90 -6.25 -42.28 -6.28
N SER A 91 -5.55 -41.67 -7.24
CA SER A 91 -5.81 -41.85 -8.68
C SER A 91 -5.59 -43.30 -9.12
N ALA A 92 -4.50 -43.94 -8.67
CA ALA A 92 -4.22 -45.36 -8.94
C ALA A 92 -5.29 -46.27 -8.34
N ARG A 93 -5.74 -45.97 -7.11
CA ARG A 93 -6.86 -46.68 -6.47
C ARG A 93 -8.15 -46.52 -7.28
N GLN A 94 -8.42 -45.32 -7.78
CA GLN A 94 -9.58 -45.05 -8.63
C GLN A 94 -9.53 -45.85 -9.94
N ILE A 95 -8.37 -45.92 -10.61
CA ILE A 95 -8.19 -46.73 -11.83
C ILE A 95 -8.45 -48.22 -11.53
N ARG A 96 -7.93 -48.72 -10.39
CA ARG A 96 -8.12 -50.13 -9.97
C ARG A 96 -9.57 -50.46 -9.64
N CYS A 97 -10.27 -49.59 -8.90
CA CYS A 97 -11.66 -49.81 -8.49
C CYS A 97 -12.66 -49.52 -9.63
N GLY A 98 -12.24 -48.79 -10.67
CA GLY A 98 -13.09 -48.36 -11.76
C GLY A 98 -13.94 -47.14 -11.42
N PHE A 99 -14.61 -46.61 -12.45
CA PHE A 99 -15.54 -45.48 -12.30
C PHE A 99 -16.94 -46.03 -11.97
N PRO A 100 -17.60 -45.54 -10.91
CA PRO A 100 -18.98 -45.94 -10.62
C PRO A 100 -19.91 -45.48 -11.76
N PRO A 101 -21.05 -46.17 -11.98
CA PRO A 101 -22.09 -45.67 -12.88
C PRO A 101 -22.48 -44.25 -12.44
N ARG A 102 -22.68 -43.32 -13.40
CA ARG A 102 -22.89 -41.87 -13.15
C ARG A 102 -24.01 -41.62 -12.13
N THR A 103 -23.65 -41.57 -10.85
CA THR A 103 -24.55 -41.10 -9.79
C THR A 103 -24.55 -39.57 -9.88
N ARG A 104 -25.64 -38.99 -10.39
CA ARG A 104 -25.81 -37.52 -10.55
C ARG A 104 -25.80 -36.73 -9.24
N GLN A 105 -25.86 -37.40 -8.08
CA GLN A 105 -25.89 -36.76 -6.77
C GLN A 105 -24.49 -36.37 -6.30
N HIS A 106 -24.36 -35.10 -5.92
CA HIS A 106 -23.12 -34.60 -5.31
C HIS A 106 -22.86 -35.26 -3.96
N PHE A 107 -21.61 -35.66 -3.69
CA PHE A 107 -21.24 -36.39 -2.48
C PHE A 107 -21.61 -35.65 -1.18
N LEU A 108 -21.41 -34.32 -1.12
CA LEU A 108 -21.78 -33.51 0.06
C LEU A 108 -23.29 -33.41 0.26
N MET A 109 -24.11 -33.74 -0.75
CA MET A 109 -25.56 -33.66 -0.65
C MET A 109 -26.20 -35.02 -0.29
N GLN A 110 -25.41 -36.10 -0.21
CA GLN A 110 -25.92 -37.44 0.10
C GLN A 110 -26.26 -37.62 1.58
N SER A 111 -25.40 -37.12 2.47
CA SER A 111 -25.63 -37.14 3.92
C SER A 111 -26.16 -35.79 4.43
N LYS A 112 -27.03 -35.85 5.43
CA LYS A 112 -27.59 -34.69 6.15
C LYS A 112 -26.98 -34.56 7.55
N ASP A 113 -25.71 -34.89 7.70
CA ASP A 113 -25.00 -34.78 8.99
C ASP A 113 -24.39 -33.39 9.14
N VAL A 114 -24.14 -32.96 10.39
CA VAL A 114 -23.65 -31.60 10.69
C VAL A 114 -22.30 -31.35 10.02
N ILE A 115 -21.41 -32.35 10.02
CA ILE A 115 -20.08 -32.28 9.38
C ILE A 115 -20.23 -32.09 7.87
N THR A 116 -21.10 -32.89 7.23
CA THR A 116 -21.36 -32.81 5.79
C THR A 116 -21.96 -31.45 5.40
N HIS A 117 -22.87 -30.92 6.21
CA HIS A 117 -23.46 -29.61 5.98
C HIS A 117 -22.43 -28.48 6.16
N PHE A 118 -21.57 -28.56 7.17
CA PHE A 118 -20.48 -27.60 7.35
C PHE A 118 -19.51 -27.62 6.16
N ALA A 119 -19.11 -28.81 5.70
CA ALA A 119 -18.29 -28.95 4.50
C ALA A 119 -18.99 -28.38 3.25
N PHE A 120 -20.31 -28.54 3.12
CA PHE A 120 -21.10 -27.92 2.06
C PHE A 120 -21.11 -26.38 2.13
N ILE A 121 -21.19 -25.80 3.34
CA ILE A 121 -21.09 -24.35 3.53
C ILE A 121 -19.70 -23.86 3.09
N VAL A 122 -18.62 -24.48 3.56
CA VAL A 122 -17.24 -24.11 3.19
C VAL A 122 -17.04 -24.21 1.67
N TYR A 123 -17.56 -25.28 1.06
CA TYR A 123 -17.53 -25.47 -0.38
C TYR A 123 -18.24 -24.35 -1.16
N ARG A 124 -19.39 -23.86 -0.67
CA ARG A 124 -20.14 -22.75 -1.31
C ARG A 124 -19.52 -21.37 -1.02
N LEU A 125 -18.86 -21.21 0.12
CA LEU A 125 -18.14 -19.98 0.49
C LEU A 125 -16.84 -19.79 -0.29
N THR A 126 -16.24 -20.88 -0.78
CA THR A 126 -15.02 -20.80 -1.59
C THR A 126 -15.34 -20.11 -2.92
N PRO A 127 -14.68 -18.98 -3.24
CA PRO A 127 -15.01 -18.21 -4.44
C PRO A 127 -14.76 -19.03 -5.70
N PHE A 128 -15.67 -18.90 -6.68
CA PHE A 128 -15.64 -19.55 -8.00
C PHE A 128 -15.67 -21.08 -8.05
N LEU A 129 -15.35 -21.79 -6.95
CA LEU A 129 -15.21 -23.24 -6.95
C LEU A 129 -16.52 -23.96 -7.30
N TYR A 130 -17.64 -23.53 -6.70
CA TYR A 130 -18.96 -24.08 -7.03
C TYR A 130 -19.33 -23.78 -8.48
N GLU A 131 -19.22 -22.52 -8.91
CA GLU A 131 -19.62 -22.09 -10.25
C GLU A 131 -18.83 -22.80 -11.36
N LEU A 132 -17.49 -22.81 -11.25
CA LEU A 132 -16.61 -23.51 -12.20
C LEU A 132 -16.95 -24.99 -12.32
N ARG A 133 -17.24 -25.64 -11.19
CA ARG A 133 -17.61 -27.05 -11.20
C ARG A 133 -18.95 -27.28 -11.91
N VAL A 134 -19.95 -26.41 -11.71
CA VAL A 134 -21.28 -26.56 -12.34
C VAL A 134 -21.19 -26.33 -13.84
N LEU A 135 -20.42 -25.32 -14.27
CA LEU A 135 -20.15 -25.04 -15.68
C LEU A 135 -19.40 -26.19 -16.36
N LEU A 136 -18.39 -26.76 -15.69
CA LEU A 136 -17.64 -27.89 -16.21
C LEU A 136 -18.49 -29.16 -16.30
N ASP A 137 -19.30 -29.43 -15.27
CA ASP A 137 -20.25 -30.56 -15.28
C ASP A 137 -21.28 -30.40 -16.42
N PHE A 138 -21.77 -29.18 -16.69
CA PHE A 138 -22.65 -28.89 -17.85
C PHE A 138 -21.94 -29.16 -19.18
N ALA A 139 -20.73 -28.60 -19.37
CA ALA A 139 -20.00 -28.70 -20.63
C ALA A 139 -19.64 -30.16 -21.01
N CYS A 140 -19.37 -31.02 -20.02
CA CYS A 140 -18.95 -32.40 -20.27
C CYS A 140 -20.08 -33.44 -20.22
N THR A 141 -21.27 -33.07 -19.73
CA THR A 141 -22.39 -34.00 -19.58
C THR A 141 -23.39 -33.81 -20.73
N PRO A 142 -23.75 -34.88 -21.48
CA PRO A 142 -24.81 -34.77 -22.46
C PRO A 142 -26.13 -34.45 -21.73
N SER A 143 -26.68 -33.27 -22.00
CA SER A 143 -27.90 -32.73 -21.41
C SER A 143 -28.76 -32.10 -22.49
N ALA A 144 -30.08 -32.16 -22.31
CA ALA A 144 -31.05 -31.46 -23.17
C ALA A 144 -31.45 -30.09 -22.61
N LEU A 145 -30.94 -29.72 -21.42
CA LEU A 145 -31.20 -28.42 -20.80
C LEU A 145 -30.23 -27.38 -21.34
N ASP A 146 -30.70 -26.14 -21.48
CA ASP A 146 -29.85 -24.97 -21.67
C ASP A 146 -29.00 -24.68 -20.42
N LEU A 147 -27.93 -23.91 -20.60
CA LEU A 147 -27.01 -23.54 -19.51
C LEU A 147 -27.74 -22.87 -18.32
N PHE A 148 -28.64 -21.92 -18.59
CA PHE A 148 -29.37 -21.21 -17.54
C PHE A 148 -30.32 -22.12 -16.78
N ASP A 149 -30.97 -23.06 -17.46
CA ASP A 149 -31.85 -24.03 -16.82
C ASP A 149 -31.07 -25.06 -16.01
N TRP A 150 -29.87 -25.44 -16.47
CA TRP A 150 -28.94 -26.24 -15.69
C TRP A 150 -28.48 -25.54 -14.41
N LEU A 151 -28.11 -24.25 -14.50
CA LEU A 151 -27.74 -23.45 -13.33
C LEU A 151 -28.90 -23.32 -12.34
N LYS A 152 -30.11 -23.06 -12.82
CA LYS A 152 -31.32 -23.03 -11.98
C LYS A 152 -31.58 -24.37 -11.29
N LEU A 153 -31.47 -25.48 -12.03
CA LEU A 153 -31.65 -26.83 -11.46
C LEU A 153 -30.67 -27.08 -10.30
N GLU A 154 -29.42 -26.66 -10.48
CA GLU A 154 -28.38 -26.87 -9.47
C GLU A 154 -28.56 -25.96 -8.23
N ASP A 155 -29.02 -24.72 -8.40
CA ASP A 155 -29.34 -23.83 -7.29
C ASP A 155 -30.59 -24.28 -6.51
N ILE A 156 -31.64 -24.76 -7.22
CA ILE A 156 -32.80 -25.39 -6.59
C ILE A 156 -32.37 -26.61 -5.77
N ARG A 157 -31.48 -27.45 -6.32
CA ARG A 157 -30.94 -28.63 -5.62
C ARG A 157 -30.18 -28.23 -4.35
N ALA A 158 -29.30 -27.22 -4.44
CA ALA A 158 -28.57 -26.69 -3.29
C ALA A 158 -29.50 -26.13 -2.21
N SER A 159 -30.54 -25.39 -2.62
CA SER A 159 -31.54 -24.81 -1.73
C SER A 159 -32.39 -25.89 -1.05
N LEU A 160 -32.84 -26.91 -1.77
CA LEU A 160 -33.56 -28.05 -1.21
C LEU A 160 -32.71 -28.82 -0.20
N TYR A 161 -31.42 -29.00 -0.46
CA TYR A 161 -30.50 -29.63 0.50
C TYR A 161 -30.40 -28.82 1.80
N GLN A 162 -30.22 -27.49 1.71
CA GLN A 162 -30.15 -26.61 2.88
C GLN A 162 -31.45 -26.65 3.70
N VAL A 163 -32.61 -26.62 3.05
CA VAL A 163 -33.91 -26.73 3.72
C VAL A 163 -34.09 -28.11 4.36
N ALA A 164 -33.70 -29.18 3.67
CA ALA A 164 -33.79 -30.54 4.20
C ALA A 164 -32.90 -30.73 5.44
N PHE A 165 -31.68 -30.18 5.44
CA PHE A 165 -30.81 -30.17 6.62
C PHE A 165 -31.43 -29.35 7.76
N ARG A 166 -31.91 -28.13 7.47
CA ARG A 166 -32.57 -27.27 8.45
C ARG A 166 -33.76 -27.96 9.10
N ASN A 167 -34.58 -28.68 8.33
CA ASN A 167 -35.74 -29.41 8.84
C ASN A 167 -35.32 -30.62 9.71
N LYS A 168 -34.26 -31.35 9.33
CA LYS A 168 -33.70 -32.44 10.16
C LYS A 168 -33.17 -31.93 11.50
N THR A 169 -32.49 -30.77 11.49
CA THR A 169 -31.84 -30.18 12.67
C THR A 169 -32.82 -29.39 13.55
N ARG A 170 -33.86 -28.77 12.97
CA ARG A 170 -34.93 -28.09 13.73
C ARG A 170 -35.93 -29.09 14.29
N ARG A 171 -35.55 -29.80 15.36
CA ARG A 171 -36.49 -30.56 16.21
C ARG A 171 -37.16 -29.63 17.24
N ARG A 172 -37.87 -28.61 16.76
CA ARG A 172 -38.57 -27.65 17.63
C ARG A 172 -40.08 -27.83 17.50
N VAL A 173 -40.76 -27.79 18.64
CA VAL A 173 -42.21 -27.70 18.71
C VAL A 173 -42.65 -26.33 18.20
N LEU A 174 -43.51 -26.33 17.17
CA LEU A 174 -44.11 -25.12 16.61
C LEU A 174 -44.86 -24.34 17.71
N GLY A 175 -44.82 -23.01 17.67
CA GLY A 175 -45.52 -22.14 18.63
C GLY A 175 -44.78 -21.79 19.92
N LYS A 176 -43.69 -22.47 20.29
CA LYS A 176 -42.86 -22.06 21.46
C LYS A 176 -41.91 -20.92 21.10
N PRO A 177 -41.47 -20.04 22.03
CA PRO A 177 -40.47 -18.99 21.75
C PRO A 177 -39.08 -19.55 21.39
N GLN A 178 -38.26 -18.75 20.69
CA GLN A 178 -36.86 -19.09 20.37
C GLN A 178 -36.01 -19.09 21.66
N PRO A 179 -35.09 -20.05 21.85
CA PRO A 179 -34.23 -20.06 23.03
C PRO A 179 -33.26 -18.89 23.02
N ALA A 180 -32.93 -18.36 24.21
CA ALA A 180 -32.10 -17.16 24.35
C ALA A 180 -30.70 -17.31 23.73
N HIS A 181 -30.07 -18.48 23.85
CA HIS A 181 -28.75 -18.75 23.26
C HIS A 181 -28.76 -18.59 21.74
N GLN A 182 -29.83 -19.01 21.04
CA GLN A 182 -29.92 -18.89 19.60
C GLN A 182 -30.13 -17.44 19.16
N LYS A 183 -30.89 -16.65 19.93
CA LYS A 183 -31.02 -15.20 19.71
C LYS A 183 -29.69 -14.49 19.92
N PHE A 184 -28.92 -14.90 20.92
CA PHE A 184 -27.60 -14.32 21.19
C PHE A 184 -26.60 -14.65 20.08
N VAL A 185 -26.46 -15.92 19.70
CA VAL A 185 -25.49 -16.35 18.67
C VAL A 185 -25.87 -15.85 17.28
N CYS A 186 -27.14 -15.86 16.88
CA CYS A 186 -27.50 -15.41 15.53
C CYS A 186 -27.74 -13.90 15.44
N GLY A 187 -28.18 -13.26 16.52
CA GLY A 187 -28.51 -11.83 16.54
C GLY A 187 -27.35 -10.99 17.06
N TRP A 188 -27.05 -11.09 18.34
CA TRP A 188 -26.05 -10.25 19.00
C TRP A 188 -24.64 -10.42 18.40
N LEU A 189 -24.22 -11.66 18.11
CA LEU A 189 -22.93 -11.90 17.47
C LEU A 189 -22.81 -11.19 16.11
N LEU A 190 -23.85 -11.28 15.27
CA LEU A 190 -23.86 -10.65 13.95
C LEU A 190 -23.87 -9.12 14.08
N PHE A 191 -24.63 -8.58 15.04
CA PHE A 191 -24.64 -7.15 15.34
C PHE A 191 -23.26 -6.63 15.76
N PHE A 192 -22.58 -7.31 16.70
CA PHE A 192 -21.24 -6.91 17.14
C PHE A 192 -20.21 -7.04 16.03
N LEU A 193 -20.28 -8.09 15.21
CA LEU A 193 -19.40 -8.25 14.05
C LEU A 193 -19.57 -7.10 13.05
N LEU A 194 -20.81 -6.70 12.77
CA LEU A 194 -21.08 -5.57 11.87
C LEU A 194 -20.63 -4.24 12.48
N ALA A 195 -20.88 -4.01 13.77
CA ALA A 195 -20.41 -2.83 14.50
C ALA A 195 -18.87 -2.73 14.47
N LEU A 196 -18.17 -3.87 14.58
CA LEU A 196 -16.72 -3.94 14.48
C LEU A 196 -16.22 -3.59 13.07
N ILE A 197 -16.87 -4.13 12.02
CA ILE A 197 -16.52 -3.82 10.62
C ILE A 197 -16.66 -2.32 10.33
N ILE A 198 -17.64 -1.66 10.91
CA ILE A 198 -17.84 -0.21 10.76
C ILE A 198 -16.85 0.57 11.64
N GLY A 199 -16.61 0.11 12.87
CA GLY A 199 -15.77 0.81 13.86
C GLY A 199 -14.27 0.72 13.60
N ILE A 200 -13.75 -0.43 13.15
CA ILE A 200 -12.31 -0.63 12.95
C ILE A 200 -11.72 0.38 11.93
N PRO A 201 -12.29 0.56 10.73
CA PRO A 201 -11.77 1.54 9.78
C PRO A 201 -11.79 2.95 10.36
N ALA A 202 -12.87 3.35 11.05
CA ALA A 202 -12.95 4.67 11.68
C ALA A 202 -11.85 4.90 12.72
N LEU A 203 -11.57 3.91 13.57
CA LEU A 203 -10.47 3.98 14.54
C LEU A 203 -9.09 4.02 13.86
N ALA A 204 -8.91 3.26 12.78
CA ALA A 204 -7.67 3.24 12.01
C ALA A 204 -7.41 4.62 11.36
N PHE A 205 -8.40 5.21 10.71
CA PHE A 205 -8.28 6.53 10.08
C PHE A 205 -8.08 7.65 11.10
N SER A 206 -8.67 7.57 12.28
CA SER A 206 -8.46 8.56 13.34
C SER A 206 -7.01 8.60 13.84
N LYS A 207 -6.34 7.45 13.96
CA LYS A 207 -4.93 7.38 14.38
C LYS A 207 -3.95 7.64 13.24
N ALA A 208 -4.36 7.36 12.01
CA ALA A 208 -3.52 7.44 10.82
C ALA A 208 -3.50 8.83 10.17
N ASN A 209 -4.02 9.89 10.81
CA ASN A 209 -3.90 11.25 10.28
C ASN A 209 -2.50 11.81 10.60
N PRO A 210 -1.57 11.86 9.63
CA PRO A 210 -0.21 12.35 9.85
C PRO A 210 -0.18 13.85 10.15
N SER A 211 -1.28 14.57 9.88
CA SER A 211 -1.44 16.00 10.18
C SER A 211 -1.58 16.29 11.68
N ILE A 212 -1.77 15.27 12.53
CA ILE A 212 -1.83 15.39 13.98
C ILE A 212 -0.46 15.12 14.63
N GLY A 213 0.51 14.60 13.86
CA GLY A 213 1.87 14.34 14.33
C GLY A 213 2.75 15.58 14.32
N ALA A 214 3.74 15.63 15.21
CA ALA A 214 4.80 16.63 15.15
C ALA A 214 5.54 16.53 13.81
N ASN A 215 5.73 17.67 13.14
CA ASN A 215 6.42 17.75 11.86
C ASN A 215 7.66 18.64 12.02
N PRO A 216 8.72 18.14 12.68
CA PRO A 216 9.94 18.90 12.89
C PRO A 216 10.64 19.17 11.55
N ILE A 217 11.33 20.29 11.50
CA ILE A 217 12.19 20.70 10.40
C ILE A 217 13.48 19.90 10.50
N THR A 218 14.00 19.46 9.37
CA THR A 218 15.21 18.64 9.27
C THR A 218 16.43 19.42 8.80
N ALA A 219 16.22 20.47 8.00
CA ALA A 219 17.28 21.36 7.55
C ALA A 219 16.72 22.79 7.33
N VAL A 220 17.56 23.78 7.62
CA VAL A 220 17.29 25.19 7.33
C VAL A 220 18.44 25.73 6.49
N LYS A 221 18.10 26.42 5.40
CA LYS A 221 19.07 27.14 4.57
C LYS A 221 18.69 28.61 4.49
N VAL A 222 19.71 29.45 4.56
CA VAL A 222 19.60 30.91 4.56
C VAL A 222 20.48 31.45 3.45
N ASN A 223 19.89 32.18 2.51
CA ASN A 223 20.59 32.76 1.37
C ASN A 223 20.36 34.27 1.34
N LEU A 224 21.43 35.06 1.32
CA LEU A 224 21.37 36.51 1.10
C LEU A 224 21.79 36.81 -0.34
N THR A 225 20.96 37.56 -1.04
CA THR A 225 21.20 37.95 -2.43
C THR A 225 21.10 39.45 -2.58
N LEU A 226 22.00 40.02 -3.37
CA LEU A 226 21.90 41.39 -3.87
C LEU A 226 21.15 41.37 -5.19
N VAL A 227 19.99 42.01 -5.22
CA VAL A 227 19.18 42.20 -6.42
C VAL A 227 19.49 43.58 -6.98
N THR A 228 19.95 43.62 -8.22
CA THR A 228 20.30 44.86 -8.92
C THR A 228 19.62 44.89 -10.28
N ALA A 229 19.55 46.07 -10.91
CA ALA A 229 19.00 46.21 -12.26
C ALA A 229 19.75 45.38 -13.32
N THR A 230 21.02 45.04 -13.07
CA THR A 230 21.90 44.33 -14.01
C THR A 230 22.02 42.84 -13.73
N GLY A 231 21.66 42.37 -12.53
CA GLY A 231 21.78 40.96 -12.16
C GLY A 231 21.54 40.67 -10.67
N ILE A 232 21.58 39.38 -10.32
CA ILE A 232 21.40 38.87 -8.95
C ILE A 232 22.72 38.25 -8.48
N PHE A 233 23.25 38.73 -7.36
CA PHE A 233 24.51 38.27 -6.80
C PHE A 233 24.29 37.59 -5.45
N PRO A 234 24.59 36.28 -5.29
CA PRO A 234 24.53 35.62 -4.00
C PRO A 234 25.71 36.08 -3.14
N LEU A 235 25.42 36.71 -2.00
CA LEU A 235 26.42 37.22 -1.07
C LEU A 235 26.71 36.23 0.06
N TYR A 236 25.69 35.49 0.50
CA TYR A 236 25.81 34.51 1.56
C TYR A 236 24.90 33.32 1.26
N ALA A 237 25.42 32.13 1.48
CA ALA A 237 24.68 30.88 1.53
C ALA A 237 25.11 30.10 2.76
N GLY A 238 24.16 29.77 3.62
CA GLY A 238 24.38 29.03 4.87
C GLY A 238 23.32 27.96 5.07
N GLY A 239 23.67 26.91 5.81
CA GLY A 239 22.73 25.85 6.22
C GLY A 239 23.28 24.43 6.14
N ASN A 240 24.50 24.23 5.64
CA ASN A 240 25.18 22.93 5.70
C ASN A 240 25.72 22.66 7.12
N ARG A 241 26.08 23.73 7.84
CA ARG A 241 26.47 23.71 9.26
C ARG A 241 25.37 24.38 10.09
N CYS A 242 24.32 23.61 10.39
CA CYS A 242 23.21 24.04 11.21
C CYS A 242 23.06 23.08 12.40
N ASP A 243 23.01 23.62 13.62
CA ASP A 243 22.58 22.87 14.79
C ASP A 243 21.09 23.13 15.04
N MET A 244 20.34 22.10 15.43
CA MET A 244 18.91 22.18 15.66
C MET A 244 18.58 21.67 17.05
N GLN A 245 17.93 22.52 17.84
CA GLN A 245 17.54 22.20 19.20
C GLN A 245 16.03 22.40 19.35
N ASP A 246 15.38 21.42 19.96
CA ASP A 246 13.97 21.53 20.32
C ASP A 246 13.86 22.39 21.59
N LEU A 247 13.09 23.47 21.52
CA LEU A 247 12.83 24.36 22.64
C LEU A 247 11.40 24.15 23.16
N GLU A 248 11.24 24.18 24.47
CA GLU A 248 9.93 24.21 25.11
C GLU A 248 9.46 25.67 25.20
N TRP A 249 8.18 25.92 24.93
CA TRP A 249 7.64 27.30 24.93
C TRP A 249 7.82 28.02 26.27
N ALA A 250 7.82 27.28 27.38
CA ALA A 250 8.01 27.82 28.72
C ALA A 250 9.36 28.54 28.90
N ASP A 251 10.39 28.17 28.13
CA ASP A 251 11.72 28.80 28.20
C ASP A 251 11.78 30.12 27.41
N LEU A 252 10.78 30.40 26.57
CA LEU A 252 10.67 31.63 25.76
C LEU A 252 9.79 32.71 26.41
N GLU A 253 9.06 32.38 27.48
CA GLU A 253 8.01 33.21 28.12
C GLU A 253 8.52 34.46 28.86
N GLN A 254 9.75 34.92 28.64
CA GLN A 254 10.33 35.96 29.50
C GLN A 254 10.19 37.41 29.01
N GLU A 255 9.76 37.69 27.78
CA GLU A 255 9.77 39.08 27.28
C GLU A 255 8.45 39.70 26.80
N ASP A 256 7.43 39.00 26.29
CA ASP A 256 6.22 39.69 25.79
C ASP A 256 4.90 38.96 26.06
N GLY A 257 3.99 39.65 26.76
CA GLY A 257 2.68 39.15 27.22
C GLY A 257 1.59 39.10 26.14
N CYS A 258 1.82 38.37 25.04
CA CYS A 258 0.78 38.03 24.07
C CYS A 258 0.40 36.55 24.19
N GLU A 259 -0.67 36.26 24.93
CA GLU A 259 -1.20 34.90 25.09
C GLU A 259 -2.13 34.50 23.92
N ASP A 260 -1.66 33.64 23.03
CA ASP A 260 -2.52 32.84 22.15
C ASP A 260 -2.49 31.36 22.60
N GLU A 261 -3.65 30.79 22.94
CA GLU A 261 -3.82 29.38 23.37
C GLU A 261 -3.29 28.36 22.33
N THR A 262 -3.20 28.74 21.06
CA THR A 262 -2.63 27.92 19.99
C THR A 262 -1.09 27.85 20.03
N SER A 263 -0.43 28.79 20.71
CA SER A 263 1.03 28.84 20.86
C SER A 263 1.53 27.89 21.95
N LYS A 264 0.77 27.71 23.05
CA LYS A 264 1.17 26.87 24.21
C LYS A 264 1.46 25.40 23.88
N ASN A 265 0.89 24.88 22.79
CA ASN A 265 1.09 23.50 22.32
C ASN A 265 1.87 23.38 21.00
N ALA A 266 2.35 24.49 20.43
CA ALA A 266 3.21 24.40 19.27
C ALA A 266 4.55 23.76 19.68
N LYS A 267 5.36 23.31 18.73
CA LYS A 267 6.75 22.93 19.02
C LYS A 267 7.65 24.00 18.45
N VAL A 268 8.53 24.57 19.26
CA VAL A 268 9.56 25.51 18.79
C VAL A 268 10.82 24.74 18.52
N GLN A 269 11.49 25.10 17.44
CA GLN A 269 12.83 24.63 17.14
C GLN A 269 13.72 25.83 16.90
N GLU A 270 14.87 25.85 17.56
CA GLU A 270 15.93 26.80 17.28
C GLU A 270 16.87 26.20 16.24
N ALA A 271 17.10 26.96 15.17
CA ALA A 271 18.02 26.60 14.10
C ALA A 271 19.20 27.56 14.11
N CYS A 272 20.35 27.08 14.62
CA CYS A 272 21.59 27.83 14.70
C CYS A 272 22.42 27.63 13.43
N VAL A 273 22.32 28.58 12.49
CA VAL A 273 23.10 28.58 11.25
C VAL A 273 24.46 29.25 11.49
N SER A 274 25.54 28.71 10.92
CA SER A 274 26.88 29.28 11.03
C SER A 274 26.96 30.72 10.48
N VAL A 275 27.68 31.60 11.18
CA VAL A 275 27.89 33.00 10.78
C VAL A 275 28.67 33.11 9.46
N GLU A 276 29.55 32.15 9.18
CA GLU A 276 30.34 32.10 7.97
C GLU A 276 29.56 31.43 6.84
N SER A 277 29.66 31.97 5.62
CA SER A 277 29.04 31.33 4.46
C SER A 277 29.68 29.96 4.20
N ASP A 278 28.84 28.97 3.89
CA ASP A 278 29.27 27.64 3.49
C ASP A 278 29.80 27.59 2.05
N VAL A 279 29.62 28.67 1.27
CA VAL A 279 30.05 28.79 -0.11
C VAL A 279 31.02 29.97 -0.24
N LEU A 280 32.16 29.73 -0.90
CA LEU A 280 33.13 30.77 -1.15
C LEU A 280 32.62 31.72 -2.24
N TRP A 281 32.61 33.02 -1.95
CA TRP A 281 32.24 34.04 -2.93
C TRP A 281 33.41 34.32 -3.89
N GLN A 282 33.36 33.70 -5.08
CA GLN A 282 34.35 33.89 -6.15
C GLN A 282 33.67 34.39 -7.43
N PRO A 283 33.27 35.68 -7.50
CA PRO A 283 32.76 36.24 -8.74
C PRO A 283 33.86 36.26 -9.82
N THR A 284 33.47 36.08 -11.08
CA THR A 284 34.39 36.26 -12.20
C THR A 284 34.80 37.73 -12.31
N PRO A 285 35.99 38.07 -12.84
CA PRO A 285 36.40 39.47 -13.03
C PRO A 285 35.37 40.38 -13.72
N PRO A 286 34.62 39.93 -14.75
CA PRO A 286 33.51 40.74 -15.28
C PRO A 286 32.34 40.89 -14.30
N ALA A 287 31.93 39.82 -13.61
CA ALA A 287 30.85 39.88 -12.62
C ALA A 287 31.19 40.79 -11.42
N GLU A 288 32.46 40.85 -11.01
CA GLU A 288 32.93 41.76 -9.97
C GLU A 288 32.87 43.23 -10.42
N ARG A 289 33.19 43.51 -11.70
CA ARG A 289 33.04 44.86 -12.26
C ARG A 289 31.57 45.27 -12.32
N GLU A 290 30.70 44.37 -12.80
CA GLU A 290 29.26 44.60 -12.85
C GLU A 290 28.66 44.80 -11.45
N PHE A 291 29.08 44.00 -10.47
CA PHE A 291 28.71 44.15 -9.07
C PHE A 291 29.06 45.56 -8.54
N ASN A 292 30.31 45.99 -8.72
CA ASN A 292 30.77 47.32 -8.29
C ASN A 292 30.03 48.46 -9.02
N GLU A 293 29.82 48.33 -10.33
CA GLU A 293 29.06 49.31 -11.10
C GLU A 293 27.60 49.39 -10.67
N SER A 294 26.99 48.24 -10.34
CA SER A 294 25.59 48.16 -9.90
C SER A 294 25.36 48.81 -8.53
N LEU A 295 26.30 48.62 -7.59
CA LEU A 295 26.31 49.30 -6.29
C LEU A 295 26.50 50.82 -6.43
N ALA A 296 27.32 51.26 -7.39
CA ALA A 296 27.54 52.67 -7.67
C ALA A 296 26.34 53.38 -8.31
N ARG A 297 25.42 52.66 -8.97
CA ARG A 297 24.24 53.22 -9.67
C ARG A 297 23.00 53.40 -8.78
N HIS A 298 23.10 53.20 -7.47
CA HIS A 298 22.08 53.53 -6.46
C HIS A 298 20.71 52.80 -6.60
N ASN A 299 20.67 51.66 -7.28
CA ASN A 299 19.46 50.83 -7.45
C ASN A 299 19.75 49.38 -7.09
N SER A 300 20.26 49.15 -5.87
CA SER A 300 20.55 47.82 -5.35
C SER A 300 19.71 47.55 -4.10
N SER A 301 19.00 46.42 -4.08
CA SER A 301 18.26 45.94 -2.90
C SER A 301 18.83 44.60 -2.42
N LEU A 302 18.79 44.37 -1.12
CA LEU A 302 19.12 43.08 -0.52
C LEU A 302 17.84 42.29 -0.28
N LYS A 303 17.89 41.00 -0.56
CA LYS A 303 16.80 40.08 -0.29
C LYS A 303 17.32 38.79 0.32
N LEU A 304 16.67 38.37 1.40
CA LEU A 304 17.01 37.20 2.18
C LEU A 304 15.97 36.10 1.92
N TYR A 305 16.44 34.88 1.67
CA TYR A 305 15.62 33.71 1.42
C TYR A 305 15.90 32.65 2.48
N TRP A 306 14.84 32.12 3.07
CA TRP A 306 14.87 30.99 3.98
C TRP A 306 14.23 29.79 3.29
N THR A 307 14.87 28.63 3.43
CA THR A 307 14.35 27.35 2.95
C THR A 307 14.34 26.37 4.10
N TRP A 308 13.15 25.88 4.46
CA TRP A 308 12.96 24.86 5.49
C TRP A 308 12.61 23.54 4.83
N THR A 309 13.30 22.47 5.21
CA THR A 309 12.97 21.12 4.79
C THR A 309 12.31 20.35 5.92
N ARG A 310 11.25 19.62 5.62
CA ARG A 310 10.49 18.80 6.57
C ARG A 310 10.09 17.49 5.90
N ASN A 311 9.81 16.48 6.70
CA ASN A 311 9.51 15.15 6.15
C ASN A 311 8.08 15.03 5.63
N ASN A 312 7.13 15.78 6.21
CA ASN A 312 5.72 15.75 5.84
C ASN A 312 5.18 17.15 5.47
N PRO A 313 4.11 17.25 4.66
CA PRO A 313 3.51 16.20 3.85
C PRO A 313 4.43 15.78 2.68
N ASP A 314 4.25 14.58 2.14
CA ASP A 314 5.13 14.03 1.09
C ASP A 314 5.22 14.92 -0.17
N ASP A 315 4.17 15.68 -0.45
CA ASP A 315 4.04 16.57 -1.61
C ASP A 315 4.66 17.96 -1.39
N ASN A 316 4.92 18.35 -0.12
CA ASN A 316 5.45 19.69 0.21
C ASN A 316 6.49 19.63 1.34
N LYS A 317 7.60 18.97 1.02
CA LYS A 317 8.76 18.79 1.91
C LYS A 317 9.63 20.02 2.03
N VAL A 318 9.55 20.96 1.10
CA VAL A 318 10.42 22.16 1.06
C VAL A 318 9.56 23.40 1.05
N VAL A 319 9.68 24.20 2.09
CA VAL A 319 8.95 25.47 2.22
C VAL A 319 9.95 26.61 2.11
N VAL A 320 9.62 27.61 1.28
CA VAL A 320 10.47 28.79 1.05
C VAL A 320 9.76 30.03 1.57
N GLY A 321 10.50 30.90 2.26
CA GLY A 321 10.05 32.21 2.70
C GLY A 321 11.09 33.25 2.34
N ASP A 322 10.63 34.48 2.12
CA ASP A 322 11.47 35.58 1.67
C ASP A 322 11.23 36.85 2.51
N SER A 323 12.27 37.66 2.63
CA SER A 323 12.20 38.98 3.27
C SER A 323 11.64 40.00 2.28
N PRO A 324 11.06 41.12 2.75
CA PRO A 324 10.89 42.29 1.90
C PRO A 324 12.25 42.73 1.35
N GLU A 325 12.23 43.36 0.18
CA GLU A 325 13.44 43.93 -0.41
C GLU A 325 13.92 45.12 0.43
N TYR A 326 15.17 45.05 0.89
CA TYR A 326 15.81 46.10 1.66
C TYR A 326 16.63 46.99 0.72
N PRO A 327 16.20 48.23 0.42
CA PRO A 327 16.97 49.12 -0.43
C PRO A 327 18.26 49.56 0.29
N LEU A 328 19.39 49.52 -0.41
CA LEU A 328 20.68 49.95 0.16
C LEU A 328 20.86 51.46 0.07
N ASP A 329 21.23 52.07 1.19
CA ASP A 329 21.68 53.47 1.21
C ASP A 329 23.06 53.64 0.58
N HIS A 330 23.36 54.85 0.10
CA HIS A 330 24.65 55.12 -0.54
C HIS A 330 25.86 54.82 0.36
N ALA A 331 25.77 55.14 1.64
CA ALA A 331 26.81 54.86 2.62
C ALA A 331 26.99 53.34 2.85
N GLN A 332 25.90 52.58 2.87
CA GLN A 332 25.91 51.13 3.03
C GLN A 332 26.49 50.46 1.79
N ALA A 333 26.08 50.87 0.59
CA ALA A 333 26.61 50.36 -0.68
C ALA A 333 28.13 50.63 -0.82
N MET A 334 28.59 51.83 -0.45
CA MET A 334 30.03 52.15 -0.42
C MET A 334 30.80 51.30 0.59
N ALA A 335 30.23 51.06 1.78
CA ALA A 335 30.87 50.24 2.80
C ALA A 335 30.98 48.76 2.37
N ILE A 336 29.95 48.22 1.70
CA ILE A 336 29.99 46.89 1.07
C ILE A 336 31.08 46.82 0.00
N MET A 337 31.17 47.84 -0.87
CA MET A 337 32.20 47.93 -1.91
C MET A 337 33.62 47.98 -1.32
N LEU A 338 33.80 48.66 -0.18
CA LEU A 338 35.06 48.74 0.56
C LEU A 338 35.32 47.51 1.46
N ARG A 339 34.47 46.47 1.39
CA ARG A 339 34.54 45.26 2.22
C ARG A 339 34.63 45.55 3.72
N ARG A 340 33.89 46.55 4.18
CA ARG A 340 33.75 46.89 5.60
C ARG A 340 32.47 46.30 6.16
N ASP A 341 32.44 46.15 7.48
CA ASP A 341 31.24 45.72 8.19
C ASP A 341 30.14 46.78 8.05
N VAL A 342 28.93 46.32 7.71
CA VAL A 342 27.75 47.16 7.53
C VAL A 342 26.63 46.65 8.43
N HIS A 343 26.05 47.57 9.19
CA HIS A 343 24.88 47.27 9.99
C HIS A 343 23.61 47.50 9.16
N LEU A 344 22.80 46.45 9.00
CA LEU A 344 21.57 46.44 8.22
C LEU A 344 20.40 46.15 9.16
N PRO A 345 19.75 47.18 9.74
CA PRO A 345 18.62 46.98 10.64
C PRO A 345 17.43 46.36 9.90
N GLU A 346 16.63 45.56 10.61
CA GLU A 346 15.35 44.99 10.15
C GLU A 346 15.41 44.02 8.94
N LEU A 347 16.61 43.69 8.44
CA LEU A 347 16.77 42.73 7.33
C LEU A 347 16.45 41.28 7.75
N TYR A 348 16.68 40.93 9.01
CA TYR A 348 16.64 39.56 9.52
C TYR A 348 15.50 39.36 10.52
N TYR A 349 14.50 38.56 10.14
CA TYR A 349 13.44 38.11 11.05
C TYR A 349 13.90 36.91 11.85
N ARG A 350 13.82 37.02 13.18
CA ARG A 350 14.23 35.97 14.12
C ARG A 350 13.19 34.85 14.25
N PHE A 351 11.90 35.17 14.20
CA PHE A 351 10.81 34.23 14.43
C PHE A 351 10.01 33.98 13.16
N TRP A 352 9.72 32.71 12.89
CA TRP A 352 8.95 32.28 11.71
C TRP A 352 7.89 31.28 12.12
N GLN A 353 6.65 31.54 11.72
CA GLN A 353 5.55 30.59 11.86
C GLN A 353 5.43 29.73 10.60
N LEU A 354 5.65 28.43 10.76
CA LEU A 354 5.54 27.44 9.69
C LEU A 354 4.27 26.62 9.89
N LYS A 355 3.28 26.83 9.02
CA LYS A 355 2.03 26.07 9.03
C LYS A 355 2.18 24.78 8.22
N ALA A 356 1.30 23.80 8.48
CA ALA A 356 1.23 22.58 7.68
C ALA A 356 0.95 22.90 6.20
N GLU A 357 0.13 23.92 5.95
CA GLU A 357 -0.24 24.41 4.63
C GLU A 357 -0.19 25.95 4.61
N GLY A 358 0.31 26.51 3.51
CA GLY A 358 0.50 27.96 3.32
C GLY A 358 1.96 28.42 3.36
N SER A 359 2.19 29.69 3.04
CA SER A 359 3.52 30.30 3.07
C SER A 359 3.99 30.56 4.51
N PRO A 360 5.30 30.48 4.79
CA PRO A 360 5.90 30.92 6.04
C PRO A 360 5.53 32.37 6.33
N ARG A 361 5.24 32.68 7.59
CA ARG A 361 5.00 34.06 8.02
C ARG A 361 6.06 34.47 9.03
N PRO A 362 6.76 35.60 8.82
CA PRO A 362 7.59 36.17 9.87
C PRO A 362 6.69 36.65 11.01
N TYR A 363 7.16 36.52 12.24
CA TYR A 363 6.50 37.03 13.45
C TYR A 363 7.30 38.20 14.01
#